data_AF-A0A368T3M8-F1
#
_entry.id   AF-A0A368T3M8-F1
#
_cell.length_a   1.000
_cell.length_b   1.000
_cell.length_c   1.000
_cell.angle_alpha   90.00
_cell.angle_beta   90.00
_cell.angle_gamma   90.00
#
_symmetry.space_group_name_H-M   'P 1'
#
loop_
_entity.id
_entity.type
_entity.pdbx_description
1 polymer ?
#
loop_
_entity_poly.entity_id
_entity_poly.type
_entity_poly.pdbx_seq_one_letter_code
_entity_poly.pdbx_strand_id
1 'polypeptide(L)'
;MIGEGATAVSRGRAPSGPAPSMASVPRWAPARPPACGARPRWPGKQGGPTVVAETAPGPRGGTARRRNAGSGRAKVAPRSQGRNHSQDRRPGGSTLPSVPAMARLTRTLAVPALLATMLGTAGPAAAEAVPGPLDYTAATPGGRQLLAEDPAGSGRIVEVLGDLATAEHVAVIVPGSGQHLGNFRSNPEHPGTVPVTNGVNLLAETRRQRQDTRVAVIVWLGYLPPQSLNLSAVTSGLAREGAAELVRFVSFVRAQLPADPHVTLVCHSYGTAVGGRAVLRAGVADDVVALASPGMGVDSADQLHARVWATRAADDWIRFVPHVRLGPIGHGADPVAPGFGARVFAATGARGHEEYYEPGGAVLTNTARIVLGDYDDVPLVAS
;
A
#
# COMPACT_ATOMS: atom_id res chain seq x y z
N MET A 1 69.17 -8.24 38.13
CA MET A 1 68.10 -7.27 37.83
C MET A 1 68.46 -6.66 36.49
N ILE A 2 67.73 -6.82 35.39
CA ILE A 2 66.29 -6.69 35.18
C ILE A 2 65.98 -7.50 33.91
N GLY A 3 65.05 -8.46 33.98
CA GLY A 3 64.68 -9.33 32.86
C GLY A 3 63.42 -8.84 32.16
N GLU A 4 63.45 -8.84 30.82
CA GLU A 4 62.34 -8.50 29.93
C GLU A 4 61.15 -9.46 30.08
N GLY A 5 59.96 -8.90 30.28
CA GLY A 5 58.70 -9.65 30.29
C GLY A 5 57.95 -9.45 28.98
N ALA A 6 58.07 -10.42 28.06
CA ALA A 6 57.19 -10.56 26.91
C ALA A 6 56.07 -11.55 27.24
N THR A 7 54.84 -11.05 27.46
CA THR A 7 53.65 -11.89 27.66
C THR A 7 53.02 -12.23 26.31
N ALA A 8 53.16 -13.50 25.92
CA ALA A 8 52.45 -14.09 24.80
C ALA A 8 50.95 -14.29 25.15
N VAL A 9 50.06 -13.68 24.38
CA VAL A 9 48.61 -13.93 24.46
C VAL A 9 48.28 -15.13 23.56
N SER A 10 47.99 -16.27 24.17
CA SER A 10 47.51 -17.46 23.47
C SER A 10 46.11 -17.22 22.91
N ARG A 11 45.92 -17.40 21.60
CA ARG A 11 44.60 -17.43 20.96
C ARG A 11 43.87 -18.71 21.37
N GLY A 12 42.91 -18.58 22.28
CA GLY A 12 41.97 -19.65 22.63
C GLY A 12 41.02 -19.93 21.45
N ARG A 13 41.03 -21.18 20.98
CA ARG A 13 40.10 -21.71 19.97
C ARG A 13 38.73 -21.91 20.63
N ALA A 14 37.71 -21.22 20.16
CA ALA A 14 36.33 -21.41 20.63
C ALA A 14 35.82 -22.81 20.24
N PRO A 15 35.06 -23.50 21.11
CA PRO A 15 34.47 -24.79 20.78
C PRO A 15 33.32 -24.60 19.78
N SER A 16 33.41 -25.31 18.65
CA SER A 16 32.34 -25.47 17.67
C SER A 16 31.23 -26.35 18.27
N GLY A 17 30.22 -25.71 18.87
CA GLY A 17 28.97 -26.37 19.21
C GLY A 17 28.15 -26.68 17.95
N PRO A 18 27.33 -27.75 17.93
CA PRO A 18 26.46 -28.04 16.81
C PRO A 18 25.44 -26.91 16.63
N ALA A 19 25.15 -26.56 15.38
CA ALA A 19 24.09 -25.62 15.04
C ALA A 19 22.75 -26.10 15.67
N PRO A 20 21.91 -25.19 16.19
CA PRO A 20 20.61 -25.58 16.70
C PRO A 20 19.81 -26.23 15.57
N SER A 21 19.43 -27.49 15.79
CA SER A 21 18.42 -28.17 14.99
C SER A 21 17.16 -27.30 15.00
N MET A 22 16.73 -26.82 13.82
CA MET A 22 15.39 -26.26 13.68
C MET A 22 14.42 -27.40 13.95
N ALA A 23 13.90 -27.46 15.18
CA ALA A 23 12.75 -28.27 15.49
C ALA A 23 11.68 -27.97 14.44
N SER A 24 11.19 -29.00 13.76
CA SER A 24 10.17 -28.88 12.74
C SER A 24 8.94 -28.21 13.36
N VAL A 25 8.68 -26.95 12.98
CA VAL A 25 7.44 -26.29 13.36
C VAL A 25 6.29 -27.11 12.77
N PRO A 26 5.33 -27.60 13.57
CA PRO A 26 4.22 -28.38 13.06
C PRO A 26 3.46 -27.59 12.00
N ARG A 27 3.28 -28.19 10.82
CA ARG A 27 2.49 -27.57 9.73
C ARG A 27 1.08 -27.25 10.20
N TRP A 28 0.49 -26.21 9.64
CA TRP A 28 -0.90 -25.86 9.92
C TRP A 28 -1.84 -27.00 9.54
N ALA A 29 -2.75 -27.31 10.46
CA ALA A 29 -3.89 -28.15 10.14
C ALA A 29 -4.95 -27.31 9.42
N PRO A 30 -5.61 -27.85 8.38
CA PRO A 30 -6.75 -27.18 7.76
C PRO A 30 -7.83 -26.88 8.79
N ALA A 31 -8.48 -25.72 8.64
CA ALA A 31 -9.62 -25.37 9.47
C ALA A 31 -10.69 -26.47 9.36
N ARG A 32 -11.10 -27.05 10.48
CA ARG A 32 -12.23 -28.00 10.47
C ARG A 32 -13.49 -27.22 10.06
N PRO A 33 -14.26 -27.69 9.05
CA PRO A 33 -15.55 -27.08 8.77
C PRO A 33 -16.39 -27.11 10.06
N PRO A 34 -17.22 -26.08 10.31
CA PRO A 34 -18.12 -26.13 11.45
C PRO A 34 -18.92 -27.43 11.36
N ALA A 35 -18.92 -28.21 12.43
CA ALA A 35 -19.75 -29.40 12.50
C ALA A 35 -21.18 -28.98 12.15
N CYS A 36 -21.86 -29.70 11.26
CA CYS A 36 -23.30 -29.55 11.03
C CYS A 36 -24.06 -29.91 12.32
N GLY A 37 -24.04 -28.98 13.28
CA GLY A 37 -24.82 -29.02 14.51
C GLY A 37 -26.09 -28.21 14.30
N ALA A 38 -27.22 -28.91 14.42
CA ALA A 38 -28.59 -28.44 14.63
C ALA A 38 -28.94 -26.99 14.21
N ARG A 39 -29.90 -26.89 13.27
CA ARG A 39 -30.64 -25.66 12.93
C ARG A 39 -30.98 -24.84 14.19
N PRO A 40 -30.69 -23.53 14.24
CA PRO A 40 -31.19 -22.68 15.30
C PRO A 40 -32.72 -22.68 15.26
N ARG A 41 -33.38 -23.13 16.34
CA ARG A 41 -34.81 -22.88 16.54
C ARG A 41 -34.98 -21.40 16.85
N TRP A 42 -35.60 -20.67 15.92
CA TRP A 42 -36.11 -19.33 16.16
C TRP A 42 -37.26 -19.40 17.19
N PRO A 43 -37.26 -18.58 18.25
CA PRO A 43 -38.41 -18.47 19.13
C PRO A 43 -39.56 -17.78 18.38
N GLY A 44 -40.73 -18.42 18.39
CA GLY A 44 -41.93 -17.99 17.70
C GLY A 44 -42.44 -16.63 18.18
N LYS A 45 -42.73 -15.74 17.23
CA LYS A 45 -43.52 -14.53 17.47
C LYS A 45 -44.99 -14.90 17.50
N GLN A 46 -45.62 -14.72 18.66
CA GLN A 46 -47.07 -14.53 18.77
C GLN A 46 -47.39 -13.04 18.53
N GLY A 47 -48.54 -12.79 17.88
CA GLY A 47 -49.22 -11.49 17.90
C GLY A 47 -49.24 -10.75 16.56
N GLY A 48 -50.30 -10.94 15.77
CA GLY A 48 -50.79 -9.92 14.83
C GLY A 48 -51.55 -8.81 15.58
N PRO A 49 -51.83 -7.68 14.92
CA PRO A 49 -53.10 -7.65 14.21
C PRO A 49 -53.06 -7.04 12.79
N THR A 50 -53.93 -7.61 11.98
CA THR A 50 -54.68 -7.16 10.81
C THR A 50 -54.56 -5.68 10.41
N VAL A 51 -54.15 -5.42 9.16
CA VAL A 51 -54.63 -4.28 8.37
C VAL A 51 -54.95 -4.75 6.95
N VAL A 52 -56.10 -4.28 6.49
CA VAL A 52 -56.89 -4.65 5.31
C VAL A 52 -56.23 -4.14 4.02
N ALA A 53 -56.40 -4.89 2.94
CA ALA A 53 -56.00 -4.53 1.59
C ALA A 53 -56.92 -3.47 0.99
N GLU A 54 -56.36 -2.50 0.25
CA GLU A 54 -57.09 -1.90 -0.87
C GLU A 54 -56.15 -1.38 -1.98
N THR A 55 -56.72 -1.39 -3.17
CA THR A 55 -56.18 -1.43 -4.52
C THR A 55 -55.65 -0.11 -5.09
N ALA A 56 -54.79 -0.21 -6.11
CA ALA A 56 -54.37 0.88 -7.01
C ALA A 56 -55.54 1.56 -7.75
N PRO A 57 -55.31 2.76 -8.31
CA PRO A 57 -55.24 2.83 -9.78
C PRO A 57 -54.23 3.85 -10.35
N GLY A 58 -53.79 3.62 -11.59
CA GLY A 58 -53.11 4.60 -12.46
C GLY A 58 -54.09 5.51 -13.24
N PRO A 59 -53.75 5.96 -14.46
CA PRO A 59 -52.97 7.17 -14.75
C PRO A 59 -53.72 8.16 -15.67
N ARG A 60 -53.40 9.47 -15.64
CA ARG A 60 -53.73 10.52 -16.65
C ARG A 60 -52.73 11.69 -16.48
N GLY A 61 -52.22 12.44 -17.46
CA GLY A 61 -52.50 12.58 -18.88
C GLY A 61 -52.26 14.06 -19.28
N GLY A 62 -51.50 14.30 -20.37
CA GLY A 62 -51.49 15.54 -21.17
C GLY A 62 -50.56 16.68 -20.71
N THR A 63 -50.01 17.54 -21.57
CA THR A 63 -50.00 17.71 -23.03
C THR A 63 -49.04 18.86 -23.37
N ALA A 64 -48.33 18.78 -24.51
CA ALA A 64 -47.97 19.84 -25.49
C ALA A 64 -47.24 21.14 -24.99
N ARG A 65 -46.34 21.84 -25.72
CA ARG A 65 -46.31 22.16 -27.15
C ARG A 65 -45.04 22.98 -27.51
N ARG A 66 -44.41 22.63 -28.65
CA ARG A 66 -43.88 23.48 -29.78
C ARG A 66 -42.77 24.54 -29.66
N ARG A 67 -41.83 24.41 -30.65
CA ARG A 67 -41.27 25.38 -31.65
C ARG A 67 -40.38 26.53 -31.14
N ASN A 68 -39.31 27.02 -31.79
CA ASN A 68 -38.81 27.15 -33.17
C ASN A 68 -37.24 27.17 -33.10
N ALA A 69 -36.42 26.66 -34.03
CA ALA A 69 -36.12 27.08 -35.42
C ALA A 69 -35.50 28.50 -35.59
N GLY A 70 -34.31 28.56 -36.20
CA GLY A 70 -33.68 29.75 -36.80
C GLY A 70 -32.19 29.88 -36.47
N SER A 71 -31.24 29.32 -37.24
CA SER A 71 -30.66 29.80 -38.51
C SER A 71 -29.78 31.07 -38.39
N GLY A 72 -28.50 30.97 -38.79
CA GLY A 72 -27.66 32.16 -39.03
C GLY A 72 -26.18 31.87 -39.24
N ARG A 73 -25.80 31.48 -40.47
CA ARG A 73 -24.41 31.51 -40.97
C ARG A 73 -23.96 32.96 -41.15
N ALA A 74 -22.66 33.25 -40.94
CA ALA A 74 -21.83 33.97 -41.91
C ALA A 74 -20.34 33.96 -41.52
N LYS A 75 -19.50 33.39 -42.39
CA LYS A 75 -18.07 33.66 -42.55
C LYS A 75 -17.93 34.95 -43.36
N VAL A 76 -17.08 35.90 -42.96
CA VAL A 76 -16.31 36.78 -43.88
C VAL A 76 -15.04 37.26 -43.18
N ALA A 77 -13.89 37.00 -43.82
CA ALA A 77 -12.69 37.84 -43.85
C ALA A 77 -12.35 38.02 -45.35
N PRO A 78 -11.33 38.80 -45.81
CA PRO A 78 -10.42 39.75 -45.14
C PRO A 78 -10.28 41.10 -45.92
N ARG A 79 -9.46 42.07 -45.45
CA ARG A 79 -8.63 42.96 -46.32
C ARG A 79 -7.67 43.90 -45.56
N SER A 80 -6.38 43.65 -45.78
CA SER A 80 -5.20 44.50 -46.07
C SER A 80 -5.11 46.02 -45.81
N GLN A 81 -3.84 46.43 -45.55
CA GLN A 81 -3.15 47.73 -45.70
C GLN A 81 -3.14 48.63 -44.44
N GLY A 82 -2.04 49.29 -44.02
CA GLY A 82 -0.78 49.62 -44.70
C GLY A 82 0.36 49.98 -43.74
N ARG A 83 1.52 50.27 -44.35
CA ARG A 83 2.82 50.63 -43.76
C ARG A 83 2.80 52.04 -43.14
N ASN A 84 3.61 52.28 -42.11
CA ASN A 84 4.56 53.41 -42.13
C ASN A 84 5.72 53.24 -41.15
N HIS A 85 6.89 53.67 -41.61
CA HIS A 85 8.16 53.74 -40.89
C HIS A 85 8.25 55.01 -40.03
N SER A 86 8.87 54.89 -38.86
CA SER A 86 9.78 55.92 -38.34
C SER A 86 10.82 55.23 -37.45
N GLN A 87 12.07 55.40 -37.85
CA GLN A 87 13.27 55.03 -37.09
C GLN A 87 13.41 55.98 -35.90
N ASP A 88 13.80 55.46 -34.74
CA ASP A 88 14.59 56.26 -33.81
C ASP A 88 15.65 55.38 -33.10
N ARG A 89 16.87 55.92 -32.98
CA ARG A 89 18.07 55.21 -32.55
C ARG A 89 18.38 55.50 -31.06
N ARG A 90 18.31 54.44 -30.23
CA ARG A 90 19.21 54.02 -29.11
C ARG A 90 19.51 55.01 -27.95
N PRO A 91 20.02 54.59 -26.75
CA PRO A 91 20.62 53.27 -26.38
C PRO A 91 20.20 52.69 -25.00
N GLY A 92 20.56 51.42 -24.76
CA GLY A 92 20.88 50.90 -23.42
C GLY A 92 19.72 50.26 -22.64
N GLY A 93 19.61 48.94 -22.68
CA GLY A 93 18.70 48.19 -21.83
C GLY A 93 18.98 46.69 -21.90
N SER A 94 19.59 46.18 -20.84
CA SER A 94 19.76 44.79 -20.44
C SER A 94 18.90 43.76 -21.18
N THR A 95 19.57 42.81 -21.83
CA THR A 95 18.99 41.54 -22.30
C THR A 95 18.39 40.77 -21.12
N LEU A 96 17.06 40.76 -21.00
CA LEU A 96 16.35 39.77 -20.20
C LEU A 96 16.46 38.40 -20.92
N PRO A 97 16.91 37.33 -20.24
CA PRO A 97 16.93 36.02 -20.86
C PRO A 97 15.50 35.52 -21.13
N SER A 98 15.33 34.89 -22.29
CA SER A 98 14.07 34.29 -22.73
C SER A 98 13.52 33.23 -21.77
N VAL A 99 12.20 33.08 -21.80
CA VAL A 99 11.34 32.28 -20.90
C VAL A 99 11.66 30.77 -20.75
N PRO A 100 12.49 30.05 -21.56
CA PRO A 100 12.77 28.64 -21.26
C PRO A 100 13.77 28.41 -20.10
N ALA A 101 14.52 29.44 -19.68
CA ALA A 101 15.56 29.29 -18.64
C ALA A 101 15.00 29.32 -17.20
N MET A 102 13.79 29.88 -16.99
CA MET A 102 13.11 29.93 -15.69
C MET A 102 12.34 28.64 -15.33
N ALA A 103 12.19 27.71 -16.26
CA ALA A 103 11.55 26.41 -16.01
C ALA A 103 12.54 25.35 -15.48
N ARG A 104 13.86 25.57 -15.61
CA ARG A 104 14.89 24.66 -15.07
C ARG A 104 15.40 25.04 -13.68
N LEU A 105 15.21 26.29 -13.25
CA LEU A 105 15.67 26.75 -11.93
C LEU A 105 14.60 26.65 -10.83
N THR A 106 13.33 26.47 -11.19
CA THR A 106 12.20 26.31 -10.27
C THR A 106 12.06 24.87 -9.73
N ARG A 107 12.73 23.88 -10.33
CA ARG A 107 12.77 22.50 -9.83
C ARG A 107 13.84 22.23 -8.77
N THR A 108 14.84 23.10 -8.63
CA THR A 108 15.97 22.87 -7.72
C THR A 108 15.77 23.45 -6.31
N LEU A 109 14.81 24.37 -6.13
CA LEU A 109 14.54 25.04 -4.86
C LEU A 109 13.21 24.64 -4.18
N ALA A 110 12.38 23.83 -4.84
CA ALA A 110 11.17 23.27 -4.21
C ALA A 110 11.50 22.09 -3.26
N VAL A 111 12.60 21.37 -3.51
CA VAL A 111 13.03 20.23 -2.70
C VAL A 111 13.49 20.67 -1.29
N PRO A 112 14.30 21.73 -1.10
CA PRO A 112 14.73 22.14 0.24
C PRO A 112 13.61 22.79 1.06
N ALA A 113 12.69 23.52 0.45
CA ALA A 113 11.64 24.26 1.17
C ALA A 113 10.57 23.33 1.76
N LEU A 114 10.22 22.25 1.05
CA LEU A 114 9.31 21.22 1.55
C LEU A 114 9.99 20.33 2.60
N LEU A 115 11.29 20.05 2.43
CA LEU A 115 12.10 19.38 3.45
C LEU A 115 12.15 20.23 4.74
N ALA A 116 12.36 21.54 4.61
CA ALA A 116 12.42 22.48 5.74
C ALA A 116 11.09 22.61 6.50
N THR A 117 9.94 22.45 5.84
CA THR A 117 8.62 22.44 6.52
C THR A 117 8.32 21.10 7.20
N MET A 118 8.85 19.99 6.69
CA MET A 118 8.82 18.68 7.38
C MET A 118 9.87 18.59 8.51
N LEU A 119 10.84 19.51 8.54
CA LEU A 119 11.87 19.69 9.59
C LEU A 119 11.39 20.60 10.74
N GLY A 120 10.08 20.75 10.94
CA GLY A 120 9.53 21.39 12.14
C GLY A 120 10.14 20.78 13.41
N THR A 121 10.56 21.65 14.34
CA THR A 121 11.45 21.37 15.48
C THR A 121 11.19 20.03 16.16
N ALA A 122 11.92 19.00 15.73
CA ALA A 122 11.96 17.72 16.42
C ALA A 122 12.81 17.92 17.69
N GLY A 123 12.18 17.80 18.86
CA GLY A 123 12.92 17.37 20.06
C GLY A 123 13.57 16.01 19.78
N PRO A 124 14.62 15.61 20.51
CA PRO A 124 15.24 14.31 20.30
C PRO A 124 14.16 13.23 20.43
N ALA A 125 13.80 12.62 19.30
CA ALA A 125 12.99 11.41 19.34
C ALA A 125 13.82 10.41 20.16
N ALA A 126 13.29 10.02 21.32
CA ALA A 126 13.84 8.87 22.02
C ALA A 126 13.89 7.76 20.99
N ALA A 127 15.10 7.27 20.68
CA ALA A 127 15.26 6.14 19.79
C ALA A 127 14.53 4.98 20.47
N GLU A 128 13.30 4.71 20.05
CA GLU A 128 12.63 3.48 20.45
C GLU A 128 13.57 2.34 20.07
N ALA A 129 13.86 1.48 21.05
CA ALA A 129 14.72 0.34 20.82
C ALA A 129 14.16 -0.45 19.63
N VAL A 130 15.01 -0.75 18.65
CA VAL A 130 14.62 -1.60 17.52
C VAL A 130 14.05 -2.88 18.10
N PRO A 131 12.77 -3.18 17.86
CA PRO A 131 12.14 -4.34 18.49
C PRO A 131 12.82 -5.60 17.98
N GLY A 132 12.96 -6.59 18.86
CA GLY A 132 13.47 -7.90 18.46
C GLY A 132 12.58 -8.54 17.38
N PRO A 133 13.08 -9.58 16.68
CA PRO A 133 12.30 -10.30 15.68
C PRO A 133 10.99 -10.84 16.28
N LEU A 134 9.89 -10.83 15.52
CA LEU A 134 8.65 -11.45 16.01
C LEU A 134 8.81 -12.97 16.13
N ASP A 135 8.20 -13.52 17.17
CA ASP A 135 7.97 -14.94 17.31
C ASP A 135 6.67 -15.31 16.61
N TYR A 136 6.78 -16.11 15.55
CA TYR A 136 5.64 -16.51 14.74
C TYR A 136 5.12 -17.86 15.21
N THR A 137 3.95 -17.85 15.82
CA THR A 137 3.24 -19.05 16.29
C THR A 137 1.75 -18.88 16.02
N ALA A 138 1.14 -19.92 15.44
CA ALA A 138 -0.30 -19.91 15.18
C ALA A 138 -1.10 -20.08 16.48
N ALA A 139 -2.02 -19.16 16.74
CA ALA A 139 -3.00 -19.23 17.81
C ALA A 139 -4.40 -18.88 17.27
N THR A 140 -5.46 -19.31 17.96
CA THR A 140 -6.85 -19.01 17.54
C THR A 140 -7.70 -18.38 18.66
N PRO A 141 -7.27 -17.27 19.27
CA PRO A 141 -8.03 -16.61 20.33
C PRO A 141 -9.35 -16.05 19.78
N GLY A 142 -10.47 -16.45 20.40
CA GLY A 142 -11.81 -15.97 20.02
C GLY A 142 -12.19 -16.31 18.57
N GLY A 143 -11.66 -17.40 18.00
CA GLY A 143 -11.93 -17.81 16.62
C GLY A 143 -11.11 -17.10 15.55
N ARG A 144 -10.15 -16.26 15.93
CA ARG A 144 -9.33 -15.46 15.00
C ARG A 144 -7.95 -16.10 14.89
N GLN A 145 -7.50 -16.42 13.68
CA GLN A 145 -6.18 -17.00 13.49
C GLN A 145 -5.11 -15.91 13.55
N LEU A 146 -4.34 -15.87 14.64
CA LEU A 146 -3.19 -14.97 14.80
C LEU A 146 -1.90 -15.75 14.58
N LEU A 147 -0.91 -15.10 13.97
CA LEU A 147 0.44 -15.64 13.79
C LEU A 147 1.46 -14.96 14.70
N ALA A 148 1.17 -13.76 15.19
CA ALA A 148 1.97 -13.05 16.18
C ALA A 148 1.13 -11.94 16.81
N GLU A 149 1.42 -11.63 18.07
CA GLU A 149 0.95 -10.44 18.77
C GLU A 149 2.03 -10.03 19.77
N ASP A 150 2.48 -8.78 19.69
CA ASP A 150 3.47 -8.20 20.60
C ASP A 150 3.04 -6.76 20.94
N PRO A 151 2.64 -6.48 22.18
CA PRO A 151 2.17 -5.16 22.58
C PRO A 151 3.30 -4.13 22.80
N ALA A 152 4.58 -4.49 22.64
CA ALA A 152 5.69 -3.56 22.84
C ALA A 152 5.67 -2.38 21.84
N GLY A 153 6.03 -1.18 22.32
CA GLY A 153 6.02 0.05 21.51
C GLY A 153 4.60 0.44 21.09
N SER A 154 4.42 0.76 19.81
CA SER A 154 3.08 0.94 19.21
C SER A 154 2.36 -0.40 18.93
N GLY A 155 3.03 -1.52 19.17
CA GLY A 155 2.48 -2.87 19.07
C GLY A 155 2.49 -3.42 17.64
N ARG A 156 2.63 -4.74 17.56
CA ARG A 156 2.71 -5.53 16.34
C ARG A 156 1.71 -6.68 16.41
N ILE A 157 1.07 -6.99 15.30
CA ILE A 157 0.10 -8.07 15.21
C ILE A 157 0.01 -8.60 13.78
N VAL A 158 -0.16 -9.91 13.66
CA VAL A 158 -0.36 -10.57 12.37
C VAL A 158 -1.58 -11.47 12.45
N GLU A 159 -2.57 -11.18 11.63
CA GLU A 159 -3.83 -11.91 11.58
C GLU A 159 -4.08 -12.49 10.19
N VAL A 160 -4.63 -13.70 10.17
CA VAL A 160 -5.01 -14.42 8.97
C VAL A 160 -6.53 -14.38 8.80
N LEU A 161 -6.95 -14.10 7.58
CA LEU A 161 -8.32 -14.16 7.10
C LEU A 161 -8.44 -15.24 6.02
N GLY A 162 -9.37 -16.18 6.20
CA GLY A 162 -9.52 -17.36 5.33
C GLY A 162 -8.83 -18.61 5.88
N ASP A 163 -8.65 -19.63 5.04
CA ASP A 163 -7.96 -20.87 5.40
C ASP A 163 -6.56 -20.87 4.79
N LEU A 164 -5.58 -20.44 5.59
CA LEU A 164 -4.20 -20.34 5.12
C LEU A 164 -3.57 -21.71 4.86
N ALA A 165 -3.94 -22.75 5.59
CA ALA A 165 -3.35 -24.09 5.46
C ALA A 165 -3.58 -24.71 4.07
N THR A 166 -4.60 -24.24 3.35
CA THR A 166 -4.99 -24.76 2.04
C THR A 166 -4.91 -23.69 0.94
N ALA A 167 -4.41 -22.50 1.23
CA ALA A 167 -4.37 -21.39 0.28
C ALA A 167 -3.42 -21.67 -0.90
N GLU A 168 -3.91 -21.40 -2.11
CA GLU A 168 -3.13 -21.37 -3.35
C GLU A 168 -2.58 -19.96 -3.62
N HIS A 169 -3.35 -18.94 -3.21
CA HIS A 169 -2.97 -17.54 -3.30
C HIS A 169 -2.97 -16.92 -1.89
N VAL A 170 -1.87 -16.26 -1.55
CA VAL A 170 -1.70 -15.57 -0.27
C VAL A 170 -1.44 -14.09 -0.54
N ALA A 171 -2.37 -13.24 -0.13
CA ALA A 171 -2.15 -11.80 -0.10
C ALA A 171 -1.64 -11.36 1.27
N VAL A 172 -0.58 -10.56 1.32
CA VAL A 172 -0.06 -9.98 2.57
C VAL A 172 -0.24 -8.48 2.52
N ILE A 173 -1.14 -7.94 3.34
CA ILE A 173 -1.34 -6.50 3.47
C ILE A 173 -0.26 -5.91 4.38
N VAL A 174 0.47 -4.93 3.87
CA VAL A 174 1.52 -4.19 4.59
C VAL A 174 1.05 -2.75 4.77
N PRO A 175 0.56 -2.38 5.98
CA PRO A 175 0.05 -1.04 6.27
C PRO A 175 1.17 0.00 6.34
N GLY A 176 0.79 1.28 6.28
CA GLY A 176 1.69 2.43 6.35
C GLY A 176 1.71 3.15 7.70
N SER A 177 2.13 4.42 7.67
CA SER A 177 2.25 5.29 8.84
C SER A 177 0.93 5.44 9.61
N GLY A 178 1.03 5.69 10.92
CA GLY A 178 -0.10 5.88 11.84
C GLY A 178 -0.76 4.58 12.30
N GLN A 179 -0.35 3.44 11.76
CA GLN A 179 -0.93 2.13 12.09
C GLN A 179 -0.23 1.55 13.33
N HIS A 180 -1.02 0.99 14.24
CA HIS A 180 -0.58 0.47 15.54
C HIS A 180 -1.60 -0.55 16.08
N LEU A 181 -1.26 -1.28 17.14
CA LEU A 181 -2.12 -2.35 17.67
C LEU A 181 -3.53 -1.84 18.04
N GLY A 182 -3.63 -0.63 18.58
CA GLY A 182 -4.89 -0.01 19.02
C GLY A 182 -5.88 0.31 17.90
N ASN A 183 -5.42 0.58 16.67
CA ASN A 183 -6.29 0.90 15.53
C ASN A 183 -6.41 -0.22 14.49
N PHE A 184 -5.77 -1.36 14.75
CA PHE A 184 -5.70 -2.51 13.84
C PHE A 184 -7.08 -3.06 13.40
N ARG A 185 -8.08 -2.97 14.29
CA ARG A 185 -9.46 -3.48 14.06
C ARG A 185 -10.56 -2.44 14.08
N SER A 186 -10.27 -1.25 14.59
CA SER A 186 -11.25 -0.18 14.72
C SER A 186 -10.53 1.14 14.74
N ASN A 187 -10.97 2.05 13.88
CA ASN A 187 -10.47 3.41 13.85
C ASN A 187 -11.66 4.33 13.51
N PRO A 188 -12.36 4.88 14.51
CA PRO A 188 -13.51 5.75 14.25
C PRO A 188 -13.15 7.03 13.51
N GLU A 189 -11.93 7.52 13.67
CA GLU A 189 -11.43 8.75 13.02
C GLU A 189 -11.10 8.50 11.55
N HIS A 190 -10.59 7.32 11.23
CA HIS A 190 -10.16 6.93 9.88
C HIS A 190 -10.66 5.52 9.51
N PRO A 191 -11.98 5.32 9.34
CA PRO A 191 -12.58 3.99 9.16
C PRO A 191 -12.10 3.28 7.87
N GLY A 192 -11.72 4.04 6.83
CA GLY A 192 -11.15 3.49 5.58
C GLY A 192 -9.73 2.97 5.72
N THR A 193 -9.04 3.24 6.84
CA THR A 193 -7.66 2.82 7.07
C THR A 193 -7.51 1.60 7.96
N VAL A 194 -8.62 1.03 8.45
CA VAL A 194 -8.58 -0.10 9.39
C VAL A 194 -7.98 -1.34 8.72
N PRO A 195 -6.79 -1.81 9.14
CA PRO A 195 -6.08 -2.89 8.45
C PRO A 195 -6.90 -4.18 8.28
N VAL A 196 -7.62 -4.59 9.33
CA VAL A 196 -8.46 -5.80 9.25
C VAL A 196 -9.64 -5.63 8.30
N THR A 197 -10.29 -4.46 8.29
CA THR A 197 -11.37 -4.16 7.34
C THR A 197 -10.86 -4.23 5.90
N ASN A 198 -9.67 -3.67 5.64
CA ASN A 198 -9.03 -3.74 4.32
C ASN A 198 -8.76 -5.18 3.88
N GLY A 199 -8.30 -6.03 4.80
CA GLY A 199 -8.13 -7.47 4.56
C GLY A 199 -9.44 -8.20 4.29
N VAL A 200 -10.50 -7.89 5.04
CA VAL A 200 -11.83 -8.46 4.85
C VAL A 200 -12.39 -8.08 3.47
N ASN A 201 -12.25 -6.81 3.08
CA ASN A 201 -12.70 -6.32 1.78
C ASN A 201 -11.93 -6.99 0.63
N LEU A 202 -10.61 -7.15 0.76
CA LEU A 202 -9.80 -7.86 -0.25
C LEU A 202 -10.21 -9.33 -0.38
N LEU A 203 -10.36 -10.05 0.74
CA LEU A 203 -10.78 -11.45 0.72
C LEU A 203 -12.20 -11.62 0.16
N ALA A 204 -13.10 -10.69 0.48
CA ALA A 204 -14.46 -10.71 -0.06
C ALA A 204 -14.46 -10.48 -1.58
N GLU A 205 -13.63 -9.55 -2.05
CA GLU A 205 -13.53 -9.24 -3.47
C GLU A 205 -12.92 -10.39 -4.27
N THR A 206 -11.86 -11.06 -3.76
CA THR A 206 -11.32 -12.25 -4.45
C THR A 206 -12.35 -13.37 -4.55
N ARG A 207 -13.12 -13.63 -3.49
CA ARG A 207 -14.21 -14.61 -3.50
C ARG A 207 -15.35 -14.22 -4.43
N ARG A 208 -15.65 -12.93 -4.55
CA ARG A 208 -16.68 -12.42 -5.48
C ARG A 208 -16.29 -12.69 -6.93
N GLN A 209 -15.00 -12.55 -7.25
CA GLN A 209 -14.47 -12.78 -8.60
C GLN A 209 -14.27 -14.28 -8.89
N ARG A 210 -13.76 -15.05 -7.93
CA ARG A 210 -13.42 -16.48 -8.07
C ARG A 210 -13.75 -17.27 -6.79
N GLN A 211 -14.92 -17.90 -6.76
CA GLN A 211 -15.39 -18.66 -5.59
C GLN A 211 -14.67 -20.00 -5.38
N ASP A 212 -14.09 -20.55 -6.44
CA ASP A 212 -13.41 -21.86 -6.48
C ASP A 212 -11.92 -21.77 -6.10
N THR A 213 -11.36 -20.56 -6.07
CA THR A 213 -9.94 -20.33 -5.80
C THR A 213 -9.69 -20.18 -4.29
N ARG A 214 -8.69 -20.90 -3.77
CA ARG A 214 -8.35 -20.89 -2.34
C ARG A 214 -7.44 -19.71 -2.03
N VAL A 215 -8.02 -18.63 -1.51
CA VAL A 215 -7.30 -17.41 -1.12
C VAL A 215 -7.28 -17.24 0.40
N ALA A 216 -6.12 -16.90 0.94
CA ALA A 216 -5.98 -16.36 2.29
C ALA A 216 -5.39 -14.94 2.23
N VAL A 217 -5.88 -14.05 3.10
CA VAL A 217 -5.33 -12.69 3.27
C VAL A 217 -4.72 -12.61 4.65
N ILE A 218 -3.46 -12.18 4.73
CA ILE A 218 -2.75 -11.95 5.96
C ILE A 218 -2.61 -10.44 6.14
N VAL A 219 -3.18 -9.92 7.22
CA VAL A 219 -3.02 -8.52 7.61
C VAL A 219 -1.79 -8.45 8.52
N TRP A 220 -0.69 -7.91 7.99
CA TRP A 220 0.62 -7.98 8.62
C TRP A 220 1.06 -6.61 9.14
N LEU A 221 0.85 -6.34 10.44
CA LEU A 221 1.47 -5.23 11.16
C LEU A 221 2.67 -5.78 11.95
N GLY A 222 3.68 -6.28 11.24
CA GLY A 222 4.84 -6.95 11.86
C GLY A 222 6.03 -6.04 12.16
N TYR A 223 5.92 -4.75 11.86
CA TYR A 223 6.93 -3.72 12.14
C TYR A 223 6.28 -2.57 12.91
N LEU A 224 7.09 -1.63 13.43
CA LEU A 224 6.60 -0.41 14.07
C LEU A 224 6.59 0.72 13.03
N PRO A 225 5.43 1.09 12.44
CA PRO A 225 5.37 2.15 11.46
C PRO A 225 5.64 3.51 12.11
N PRO A 226 6.05 4.52 11.32
CA PRO A 226 6.07 5.89 11.81
C PRO A 226 4.68 6.30 12.31
N GLN A 227 4.57 6.78 13.55
CA GLN A 227 3.27 7.18 14.14
C GLN A 227 2.80 8.57 13.68
N SER A 228 3.67 9.33 13.03
CA SER A 228 3.32 10.60 12.40
C SER A 228 4.13 10.80 11.13
N LEU A 229 3.70 11.74 10.28
CA LEU A 229 4.41 12.17 9.08
C LEU A 229 5.58 13.12 9.45
N ASN A 230 6.47 12.66 10.32
CA ASN A 230 7.63 13.39 10.80
C ASN A 230 8.92 12.85 10.16
N LEU A 231 10.09 13.27 10.67
CA LEU A 231 11.39 12.83 10.15
C LEU A 231 11.52 11.30 10.04
N SER A 232 10.95 10.53 10.97
CA SER A 232 10.97 9.06 10.93
C SER A 232 10.24 8.50 9.71
N ALA A 233 9.17 9.15 9.25
CA ALA A 233 8.45 8.79 8.03
C ALA A 233 9.23 9.16 6.75
N VAL A 234 10.18 10.09 6.83
CA VAL A 234 11.04 10.49 5.72
C VAL A 234 12.30 9.63 5.63
N THR A 235 12.75 9.05 6.74
CA THR A 235 13.92 8.16 6.75
C THR A 235 13.58 6.71 6.38
N SER A 236 14.56 6.00 5.83
CA SER A 236 14.43 4.60 5.43
C SER A 236 14.70 3.58 6.55
N GLY A 237 14.96 4.04 7.79
CA GLY A 237 15.35 3.16 8.91
C GLY A 237 14.30 2.12 9.24
N LEU A 238 13.08 2.58 9.56
CA LEU A 238 11.93 1.71 9.88
C LEU A 238 11.54 0.84 8.69
N ALA A 239 11.63 1.37 7.45
CA ALA A 239 11.36 0.60 6.24
C ALA A 239 12.34 -0.58 6.07
N ARG A 240 13.63 -0.38 6.37
CA ARG A 240 14.65 -1.43 6.30
C ARG A 240 14.42 -2.51 7.35
N GLU A 241 14.05 -2.12 8.57
CA GLU A 241 13.75 -3.06 9.66
C GLU A 241 12.48 -3.86 9.38
N GLY A 242 11.41 -3.17 8.96
CA GLY A 242 10.18 -3.83 8.52
C GLY A 242 10.41 -4.78 7.35
N ALA A 243 11.29 -4.44 6.40
CA ALA A 243 11.59 -5.31 5.27
C ALA A 243 12.29 -6.61 5.71
N ALA A 244 13.24 -6.53 6.64
CA ALA A 244 13.90 -7.72 7.19
C ALA A 244 12.91 -8.63 7.91
N GLU A 245 11.99 -8.05 8.69
CA GLU A 245 10.96 -8.80 9.40
C GLU A 245 9.90 -9.40 8.44
N LEU A 246 9.53 -8.68 7.38
CA LEU A 246 8.62 -9.17 6.33
C LEU A 246 9.22 -10.37 5.58
N VAL A 247 10.53 -10.33 5.28
CA VAL A 247 11.24 -11.48 4.68
C VAL A 247 11.18 -12.71 5.60
N ARG A 248 11.41 -12.53 6.91
CA ARG A 248 11.29 -13.62 7.90
C ARG A 248 9.87 -14.16 7.92
N PHE A 249 8.88 -13.28 7.96
CA PHE A 249 7.47 -13.63 7.99
C PHE A 249 7.07 -14.48 6.78
N VAL A 250 7.37 -14.03 5.57
CA VAL A 250 6.97 -14.76 4.36
C VAL A 250 7.69 -16.10 4.26
N SER A 251 8.96 -16.16 4.69
CA SER A 251 9.69 -17.43 4.80
C SER A 251 9.03 -18.40 5.78
N PHE A 252 8.55 -17.89 6.93
CA PHE A 252 7.76 -18.66 7.88
C PHE A 252 6.47 -19.18 7.24
N VAL A 253 5.69 -18.31 6.58
CA VAL A 253 4.42 -18.71 5.91
C VAL A 253 4.67 -19.79 4.86
N ARG A 254 5.62 -19.60 3.94
CA ARG A 254 5.93 -20.60 2.90
C ARG A 254 6.35 -21.94 3.50
N ALA A 255 7.09 -21.94 4.61
CA ALA A 255 7.50 -23.18 5.28
C ALA A 255 6.34 -23.97 5.90
N GLN A 256 5.22 -23.30 6.22
CA GLN A 256 4.04 -23.93 6.81
C GLN A 256 3.10 -24.54 5.75
N LEU A 257 3.21 -24.13 4.49
CA LEU A 257 2.32 -24.58 3.42
C LEU A 257 2.85 -25.83 2.70
N PRO A 258 1.95 -26.74 2.28
CA PRO A 258 2.35 -27.97 1.61
C PRO A 258 2.75 -27.79 0.14
N ALA A 259 2.29 -26.72 -0.51
CA ALA A 259 2.63 -26.32 -1.86
C ALA A 259 3.23 -24.91 -1.84
N ASP A 260 3.91 -24.53 -2.92
CA ASP A 260 4.43 -23.18 -3.09
C ASP A 260 3.27 -22.25 -3.51
N PRO A 261 2.75 -21.38 -2.63
CA PRO A 261 1.63 -20.50 -2.98
C PRO A 261 2.11 -19.37 -3.89
N HIS A 262 1.18 -18.80 -4.65
CA HIS A 262 1.36 -17.49 -5.24
C HIS A 262 1.25 -16.41 -4.16
N VAL A 263 2.31 -15.63 -3.91
CA VAL A 263 2.34 -14.60 -2.86
C VAL A 263 2.30 -13.21 -3.49
N THR A 264 1.33 -12.41 -3.04
CA THR A 264 1.22 -10.99 -3.42
C THR A 264 1.37 -10.11 -2.19
N LEU A 265 2.35 -9.20 -2.19
CA LEU A 265 2.43 -8.14 -1.19
C LEU A 265 1.54 -6.98 -1.62
N VAL A 266 0.58 -6.59 -0.79
CA VAL A 266 -0.27 -5.41 -1.02
C VAL A 266 0.12 -4.34 -0.03
N CYS A 267 0.94 -3.40 -0.49
CA CYS A 267 1.59 -2.42 0.34
C CYS A 267 0.93 -1.06 0.20
N HIS A 268 0.64 -0.39 1.32
CA HIS A 268 0.01 0.93 1.32
C HIS A 268 0.93 1.97 1.96
N SER A 269 1.04 3.14 1.33
CA SER A 269 1.78 4.29 1.85
C SER A 269 3.22 3.91 2.24
N TYR A 270 3.67 4.21 3.47
CA TYR A 270 5.00 3.82 3.97
C TYR A 270 5.29 2.31 3.84
N GLY A 271 4.26 1.46 3.89
CA GLY A 271 4.38 0.02 3.68
C GLY A 271 4.94 -0.34 2.31
N THR A 272 4.84 0.54 1.30
CA THR A 272 5.46 0.33 -0.03
C THR A 272 6.98 0.38 0.01
N ALA A 273 7.58 1.19 0.89
CA ALA A 273 9.02 1.19 1.13
C ALA A 273 9.48 -0.08 1.86
N VAL A 274 8.65 -0.63 2.74
CA VAL A 274 8.89 -1.93 3.40
C VAL A 274 8.83 -3.07 2.38
N GLY A 275 7.73 -3.17 1.63
CA GLY A 275 7.51 -4.23 0.65
C GLY A 275 8.52 -4.21 -0.48
N GLY A 276 8.80 -3.04 -1.06
CA GLY A 276 9.80 -2.88 -2.11
C GLY A 276 11.19 -3.33 -1.67
N ARG A 277 11.61 -2.98 -0.45
CA ARG A 277 12.88 -3.46 0.13
C ARG A 277 12.87 -4.95 0.42
N ALA A 278 11.74 -5.53 0.82
CA ALA A 278 11.65 -6.96 1.09
C ALA A 278 11.89 -7.78 -0.19
N VAL A 279 11.31 -7.36 -1.32
CA VAL A 279 11.45 -8.05 -2.62
C VAL A 279 12.75 -7.73 -3.35
N LEU A 280 13.70 -7.02 -2.73
CA LEU A 280 15.12 -7.09 -3.12
C LEU A 280 15.72 -8.47 -2.91
N ARG A 281 15.08 -9.31 -2.09
CA ARG A 281 15.42 -10.72 -1.94
C ARG A 281 14.49 -11.55 -2.82
N ALA A 282 15.07 -12.39 -3.67
CA ALA A 282 14.32 -13.35 -4.48
C ALA A 282 13.53 -14.35 -3.61
N GLY A 283 12.38 -14.80 -4.12
CA GLY A 283 11.52 -15.79 -3.48
C GLY A 283 10.63 -15.24 -2.35
N VAL A 284 10.66 -13.93 -2.10
CA VAL A 284 9.75 -13.30 -1.12
C VAL A 284 8.32 -13.27 -1.68
N ALA A 285 8.09 -12.64 -2.82
CA ALA A 285 6.76 -12.56 -3.42
C ALA A 285 6.84 -12.59 -4.95
N ASP A 286 5.76 -13.03 -5.55
CA ASP A 286 5.57 -13.11 -7.00
C ASP A 286 5.13 -11.76 -7.56
N ASP A 287 4.27 -11.06 -6.81
CA ASP A 287 3.76 -9.72 -7.13
C ASP A 287 3.88 -8.78 -5.92
N VAL A 288 4.12 -7.51 -6.20
CA VAL A 288 4.00 -6.41 -5.23
C VAL A 288 3.09 -5.33 -5.81
N VAL A 289 2.05 -4.99 -5.05
CA VAL A 289 1.09 -3.92 -5.36
C VAL A 289 1.40 -2.72 -4.47
N ALA A 290 1.87 -1.63 -5.07
CA ALA A 290 2.16 -0.38 -4.39
C ALA A 290 0.97 0.58 -4.50
N LEU A 291 0.28 0.77 -3.37
CA LEU A 291 -0.85 1.68 -3.23
C LEU A 291 -0.37 2.96 -2.55
N ALA A 292 -0.68 4.13 -3.13
CA ALA A 292 -0.38 5.42 -2.50
C ALA A 292 1.09 5.62 -2.11
N SER A 293 2.02 5.17 -2.96
CA SER A 293 3.43 5.04 -2.57
C SER A 293 4.17 6.40 -2.50
N PRO A 294 4.93 6.68 -1.42
CA PRO A 294 5.98 7.69 -1.41
C PRO A 294 7.27 7.23 -2.12
N GLY A 295 7.39 5.94 -2.43
CA GLY A 295 8.57 5.27 -2.99
C GLY A 295 8.74 3.84 -2.44
N MET A 296 9.52 3.01 -3.12
CA MET A 296 9.69 1.58 -2.81
C MET A 296 11.07 1.22 -2.23
N GLY A 297 11.88 2.23 -1.91
CA GLY A 297 13.26 2.06 -1.43
C GLY A 297 14.28 1.73 -2.53
N VAL A 298 13.87 1.83 -3.79
CA VAL A 298 14.63 1.56 -5.01
C VAL A 298 14.41 2.65 -6.05
N ASP A 299 15.27 2.69 -7.06
CA ASP A 299 15.22 3.72 -8.10
C ASP A 299 14.46 3.22 -9.36
N SER A 300 14.32 1.91 -9.53
CA SER A 300 13.62 1.28 -10.66
C SER A 300 13.11 -0.13 -10.33
N ALA A 301 12.08 -0.57 -11.05
CA ALA A 301 11.41 -1.86 -10.85
C ALA A 301 12.27 -3.07 -11.23
N ASP A 302 13.27 -2.91 -12.10
CA ASP A 302 14.21 -3.97 -12.49
C ASP A 302 15.16 -4.40 -11.36
N GLN A 303 15.25 -3.60 -10.30
CA GLN A 303 15.96 -3.95 -9.07
C GLN A 303 15.17 -4.92 -8.19
N LEU A 304 13.87 -5.13 -8.44
CA LEU A 304 12.96 -5.91 -7.61
C LEU A 304 12.75 -7.31 -8.19
N HIS A 305 12.80 -8.33 -7.32
CA HIS A 305 12.54 -9.72 -7.68
C HIS A 305 11.05 -10.09 -7.57
N ALA A 306 10.17 -9.23 -8.09
CA ALA A 306 8.72 -9.42 -8.14
C ALA A 306 8.13 -8.64 -9.31
N ARG A 307 6.96 -9.04 -9.81
CA ARG A 307 6.18 -8.18 -10.72
C ARG A 307 5.65 -6.99 -9.94
N VAL A 308 5.99 -5.78 -10.40
CA VAL A 308 5.60 -4.54 -9.72
C VAL A 308 4.34 -3.95 -10.35
N TRP A 309 3.34 -3.73 -9.52
CA TRP A 309 2.09 -3.03 -9.84
C TRP A 309 2.00 -1.77 -8.99
N ALA A 310 1.52 -0.67 -9.56
CA ALA A 310 1.41 0.58 -8.82
C ALA A 310 0.13 1.34 -9.18
N THR A 311 -0.42 2.03 -8.21
CA THR A 311 -1.51 2.98 -8.45
C THR A 311 -1.54 4.08 -7.40
N ARG A 312 -2.10 5.23 -7.77
CA ARG A 312 -2.29 6.39 -6.90
C ARG A 312 -3.58 7.12 -7.30
N ALA A 313 -4.44 7.39 -6.33
CA ALA A 313 -5.63 8.22 -6.52
C ALA A 313 -5.21 9.64 -6.95
N ALA A 314 -6.00 10.27 -7.83
CA ALA A 314 -5.62 11.53 -8.45
C ALA A 314 -5.48 12.69 -7.46
N ASP A 315 -6.26 12.67 -6.39
CA ASP A 315 -6.29 13.65 -5.30
C ASP A 315 -5.49 13.22 -4.06
N ASP A 316 -4.74 12.12 -4.13
CA ASP A 316 -3.87 11.67 -3.05
C ASP A 316 -2.74 12.68 -2.81
N TRP A 317 -2.61 13.15 -1.56
CA TRP A 317 -1.60 14.13 -1.17
C TRP A 317 -0.17 13.59 -1.32
N ILE A 318 0.02 12.26 -1.35
CA ILE A 318 1.33 11.63 -1.50
C ILE A 318 2.04 12.04 -2.80
N ARG A 319 1.29 12.50 -3.82
CA ARG A 319 1.84 13.07 -5.06
C ARG A 319 2.75 14.29 -4.84
N PHE A 320 2.70 14.90 -3.67
CA PHE A 320 3.52 16.05 -3.30
C PHE A 320 4.77 15.66 -2.50
N VAL A 321 4.92 14.38 -2.12
CA VAL A 321 6.10 13.90 -1.42
C VAL A 321 7.29 13.85 -2.40
N PRO A 322 8.46 14.40 -2.05
CA PRO A 322 9.63 14.36 -2.91
C PRO A 322 10.10 12.91 -3.14
N HIS A 323 10.02 12.44 -4.38
CA HIS A 323 10.44 11.11 -4.79
C HIS A 323 11.94 11.07 -5.13
N VAL A 324 12.78 11.28 -4.10
CA VAL A 324 14.23 11.23 -4.20
C VAL A 324 14.80 10.40 -3.06
N ARG A 325 15.99 9.84 -3.25
CA ARG A 325 16.73 9.15 -2.19
C ARG A 325 18.15 9.71 -2.10
N LEU A 326 18.51 10.20 -0.92
CA LEU A 326 19.84 10.70 -0.59
C LEU A 326 20.31 10.05 0.70
N GLY A 327 21.13 9.00 0.58
CA GLY A 327 21.52 8.18 1.73
C GLY A 327 20.30 7.57 2.43
N PRO A 328 20.08 7.81 3.74
CA PRO A 328 18.94 7.29 4.50
C PRO A 328 17.65 8.11 4.33
N ILE A 329 17.67 9.22 3.58
CA ILE A 329 16.54 10.15 3.43
C ILE A 329 15.79 9.84 2.14
N GLY A 330 14.47 9.69 2.24
CA GLY A 330 13.55 9.47 1.13
C GLY A 330 13.45 8.01 0.70
N HIS A 331 12.41 7.73 -0.09
CA HIS A 331 11.98 6.37 -0.43
C HIS A 331 12.25 5.98 -1.89
N GLY A 332 13.08 6.75 -2.60
CA GLY A 332 13.44 6.46 -4.00
C GLY A 332 12.46 7.05 -4.99
N ALA A 333 12.46 6.49 -6.20
CA ALA A 333 11.65 6.97 -7.30
C ALA A 333 10.15 6.64 -7.12
N ASP A 334 9.31 7.43 -7.78
CA ASP A 334 7.85 7.27 -7.76
C ASP A 334 7.41 6.04 -8.56
N PRO A 335 6.75 5.03 -7.97
CA PRO A 335 6.35 3.82 -8.67
C PRO A 335 5.33 4.04 -9.79
N VAL A 336 4.60 5.15 -9.80
CA VAL A 336 3.68 5.48 -10.90
C VAL A 336 4.32 6.35 -11.98
N ALA A 337 5.60 6.74 -11.83
CA ALA A 337 6.29 7.48 -12.88
C ALA A 337 6.65 6.56 -14.06
N PRO A 338 6.53 7.02 -15.32
CA PRO A 338 6.85 6.21 -16.50
C PRO A 338 8.26 5.60 -16.49
N GLY A 339 9.23 6.30 -15.90
CA GLY A 339 10.63 5.84 -15.83
C GLY A 339 10.91 4.76 -14.78
N PHE A 340 9.97 4.47 -13.88
CA PHE A 340 10.19 3.49 -12.82
C PHE A 340 10.06 2.04 -13.32
N GLY A 341 9.14 1.79 -14.27
CA GLY A 341 8.93 0.46 -14.87
C GLY A 341 7.88 -0.42 -14.19
N ALA A 342 7.01 0.13 -13.33
CA ALA A 342 5.86 -0.61 -12.79
C ALA A 342 4.71 -0.73 -13.81
N ARG A 343 3.87 -1.74 -13.62
CA ARG A 343 2.56 -1.84 -14.29
C ARG A 343 1.56 -0.93 -13.58
N VAL A 344 1.33 0.26 -14.14
CA VAL A 344 0.42 1.24 -13.53
C VAL A 344 -1.02 0.92 -13.93
N PHE A 345 -1.90 0.72 -12.95
CA PHE A 345 -3.32 0.43 -13.18
C PHE A 345 -4.23 1.54 -12.66
N ALA A 346 -5.46 1.60 -13.17
CA ALA A 346 -6.36 2.72 -12.90
C ALA A 346 -6.82 2.79 -11.43
N ALA A 347 -6.74 3.99 -10.84
CA ALA A 347 -7.28 4.33 -9.52
C ALA A 347 -8.70 4.92 -9.56
N THR A 348 -9.48 4.62 -10.61
CA THR A 348 -10.77 5.28 -10.84
C THR A 348 -11.70 5.13 -9.64
N GLY A 349 -12.20 6.25 -9.15
CA GLY A 349 -13.15 6.30 -8.03
C GLY A 349 -12.51 6.24 -6.64
N ALA A 350 -11.25 5.87 -6.50
CA ALA A 350 -10.53 5.99 -5.23
C ALA A 350 -10.22 7.47 -4.96
N ARG A 351 -10.41 7.91 -3.70
CA ARG A 351 -10.12 9.28 -3.27
C ARG A 351 -9.14 9.30 -2.11
N GLY A 352 -8.36 10.38 -2.09
CA GLY A 352 -7.43 10.67 -1.01
C GLY A 352 -6.44 9.52 -0.77
N HIS A 353 -6.05 9.36 0.49
CA HIS A 353 -5.01 8.43 0.89
C HIS A 353 -5.55 7.14 1.53
N GLU A 354 -6.86 7.01 1.70
CA GLU A 354 -7.47 6.00 2.59
C GLU A 354 -8.38 5.02 1.85
N GLU A 355 -8.95 5.39 0.70
CA GLU A 355 -10.07 4.64 0.07
C GLU A 355 -9.62 3.54 -0.93
N TYR A 356 -8.39 3.03 -0.80
CA TYR A 356 -7.86 2.05 -1.76
C TYR A 356 -8.49 0.65 -1.63
N TYR A 357 -9.15 0.37 -0.50
CA TYR A 357 -9.85 -0.89 -0.22
C TYR A 357 -11.38 -0.74 -0.18
N GLU A 358 -11.91 0.34 -0.76
CA GLU A 358 -13.35 0.60 -0.78
C GLU A 358 -14.09 -0.49 -1.60
N PRO A 359 -15.11 -1.16 -1.03
CA PRO A 359 -15.89 -2.16 -1.74
C PRO A 359 -16.50 -1.63 -3.04
N GLY A 360 -16.36 -2.40 -4.13
CA GLY A 360 -16.81 -1.98 -5.46
C GLY A 360 -15.92 -0.95 -6.16
N GLY A 361 -14.86 -0.46 -5.51
CA GLY A 361 -13.87 0.42 -6.10
C GLY A 361 -12.96 -0.29 -7.11
N ALA A 362 -12.47 0.46 -8.11
CA ALA A 362 -11.60 -0.09 -9.16
C ALA A 362 -10.26 -0.58 -8.59
N VAL A 363 -9.70 0.10 -7.58
CA VAL A 363 -8.43 -0.30 -6.97
C VAL A 363 -8.54 -1.65 -6.28
N LEU A 364 -9.56 -1.84 -5.44
CA LEU A 364 -9.82 -3.13 -4.78
C LEU A 364 -10.05 -4.25 -5.80
N THR A 365 -10.88 -3.98 -6.82
CA THR A 365 -11.18 -4.92 -7.90
C THR A 365 -9.90 -5.38 -8.61
N ASN A 366 -9.03 -4.43 -8.99
CA ASN A 366 -7.80 -4.73 -9.71
C ASN A 366 -6.74 -5.38 -8.81
N THR A 367 -6.67 -5.01 -7.53
CA THR A 367 -5.80 -5.67 -6.55
C THR A 367 -6.19 -7.13 -6.38
N ALA A 368 -7.49 -7.43 -6.29
CA ALA A 368 -7.98 -8.81 -6.23
C ALA A 368 -7.63 -9.63 -7.47
N ARG A 369 -7.72 -9.05 -8.68
CA ARG A 369 -7.27 -9.70 -9.93
C ARG A 369 -5.78 -10.06 -9.88
N ILE A 370 -4.94 -9.14 -9.40
CA ILE A 370 -3.50 -9.37 -9.25
C ILE A 370 -3.24 -10.50 -8.25
N VAL A 371 -3.95 -10.52 -7.11
CA VAL A 371 -3.86 -11.61 -6.12
C VAL A 371 -4.24 -12.96 -6.74
N LEU A 372 -5.28 -12.99 -7.57
CA LEU A 372 -5.78 -14.18 -8.26
C LEU A 372 -4.91 -14.61 -9.46
N GLY A 373 -3.95 -13.78 -9.89
CA GLY A 373 -3.14 -14.02 -11.09
C GLY A 373 -3.85 -13.71 -12.41
N ASP A 374 -5.02 -13.07 -12.36
CA ASP A 374 -5.84 -12.70 -13.52
C ASP A 374 -5.34 -11.39 -14.15
N TYR A 375 -4.05 -11.36 -14.54
CA TYR A 375 -3.36 -10.12 -14.96
C TYR A 375 -3.93 -9.47 -16.22
N ASP A 376 -4.44 -10.28 -17.15
CA ASP A 376 -4.99 -9.79 -18.42
C ASP A 376 -6.27 -8.95 -18.21
N ASP A 377 -6.94 -9.11 -17.08
CA ASP A 377 -8.13 -8.35 -16.71
C ASP A 377 -7.81 -7.05 -15.97
N VAL A 378 -6.53 -6.72 -15.74
CA VAL A 378 -6.11 -5.50 -15.04
C VAL A 378 -5.95 -4.36 -16.05
N PRO A 379 -6.84 -3.35 -16.07
CA PRO A 379 -6.73 -2.23 -16.99
C PRO A 379 -5.55 -1.33 -16.61
N LEU A 380 -4.52 -1.32 -17.47
CA LEU A 380 -3.35 -0.46 -17.33
C LEU A 380 -3.64 0.97 -17.80
N VAL A 381 -3.03 1.93 -17.12
CA VAL A 381 -3.01 3.33 -17.56
C VAL A 381 -1.92 3.46 -18.61
N ALA A 382 -2.26 4.03 -19.78
CA ALA A 382 -1.28 4.32 -20.81
C ALA A 382 -0.21 5.29 -20.26
N SER A 383 1.06 4.90 -20.42
CA SER A 383 2.24 5.62 -19.92
C SER A 383 2.55 6.87 -20.71
#